data_AF-A0A1X2ITP8-F1
#
_entry.id   AF-A0A1X2ITP8-F1
#
_cell.length_a   1.000
_cell.length_b   1.000
_cell.length_c   1.000
_cell.angle_alpha   90.00
_cell.angle_beta   90.00
_cell.angle_gamma   90.00
#
_symmetry.space_group_name_H-M   'P 1'
#
loop_
_entity.id
_entity.type
_entity.pdbx_description
1 polymer ?
#
loop_
_entity_poly.entity_id
_entity_poly.type
_entity_poly.pdbx_seq_one_letter_code
_entity_poly.pdbx_strand_id
1 'polypeptide(L)'
;MSDTVRQKSTELLSQALSNNESLAKEIEQAIYELNPQVDTAYKDAIRSHVFNLKDTSNPALKEKVLQRSIHPSIFAEMDASDMASLDRRQSNEILRRSSLMDSLDTEHARPMERDLDDPDAYHD
;
A
#
# COMPACT_ATOMS: atom_id res chain seq x y z
N MET A 1 -23.53 20.77 17.43
CA MET A 1 -22.42 20.07 18.13
C MET A 1 -21.55 19.26 17.17
N SER A 2 -22.13 18.66 16.14
CA SER A 2 -21.41 18.02 15.03
C SER A 2 -20.52 19.00 14.24
N ASP A 3 -21.01 20.20 13.90
CA ASP A 3 -20.23 21.20 13.16
C ASP A 3 -18.95 21.64 13.86
N THR A 4 -18.95 21.71 15.19
CA THR A 4 -17.76 22.08 15.97
C THR A 4 -16.67 21.01 15.92
N VAL A 5 -17.07 19.74 15.79
CA VAL A 5 -16.13 18.62 15.62
C VAL A 5 -15.57 18.66 14.20
N ARG A 6 -16.43 18.82 13.19
CA ARG A 6 -16.02 18.90 11.78
C ARG A 6 -15.04 20.05 11.54
N GLN A 7 -15.32 21.23 12.10
CA GLN A 7 -14.44 22.39 11.96
C GLN A 7 -13.06 22.16 12.58
N LYS A 8 -12.99 21.54 13.76
CA LYS A 8 -11.71 21.13 14.38
C LYS A 8 -10.99 20.06 13.56
N SER A 9 -11.72 19.11 12.98
CA SER A 9 -11.15 18.08 12.09
C SER A 9 -10.49 18.71 10.87
N THR A 10 -11.17 19.65 10.21
CA THR A 10 -10.61 20.39 9.08
C THR A 10 -9.35 21.16 9.46
N GLU A 11 -9.34 21.80 10.64
CA GLU A 11 -8.20 22.57 11.14
C GLU A 11 -6.98 21.67 11.45
N LEU A 12 -7.20 20.47 11.98
CA LEU A 12 -6.12 19.50 12.19
C LEU A 12 -5.53 18.98 10.87
N LEU A 13 -6.38 18.73 9.88
CA LEU A 13 -5.95 18.32 8.54
C LEU A 13 -5.20 19.44 7.81
N SER A 14 -5.64 20.70 7.93
CA SER A 14 -4.96 21.84 7.30
C SER A 14 -3.56 22.02 7.86
N GLN A 15 -3.38 21.90 9.18
CA GLN A 15 -2.06 21.94 9.83
C GLN A 15 -1.12 20.85 9.31
N ALA A 16 -1.63 19.64 9.06
CA ALA A 16 -0.82 18.55 8.49
C ALA A 16 -0.40 18.85 7.04
N LEU A 17 -1.29 19.49 6.26
CA LEU A 17 -1.11 19.83 4.85
C LEU A 17 -0.47 21.21 4.63
N SER A 18 0.38 21.67 5.54
CA SER A 18 1.05 22.99 5.42
C SER A 18 0.08 24.17 5.30
N ASN A 19 -1.00 24.14 6.08
CA ASN A 19 -2.09 25.12 6.13
C ASN A 19 -2.93 25.20 4.84
N ASN A 20 -3.01 24.11 4.07
CA ASN A 20 -3.86 24.06 2.89
C ASN A 20 -5.32 23.73 3.27
N GLU A 21 -6.09 24.77 3.61
CA GLU A 21 -7.48 24.62 4.08
C GLU A 21 -8.42 24.03 3.02
N SER A 22 -8.24 24.37 1.74
CA SER A 22 -9.09 23.87 0.66
C SER A 22 -9.01 22.36 0.55
N LEU A 23 -7.78 21.83 0.55
CA LEU A 23 -7.56 20.39 0.47
C LEU A 23 -8.00 19.67 1.75
N ALA A 24 -7.79 20.28 2.92
CA ALA A 24 -8.27 19.74 4.18
C ALA A 24 -9.80 19.63 4.25
N LYS A 25 -10.53 20.61 3.68
CA LYS A 25 -11.99 20.56 3.55
C LYS A 25 -12.43 19.45 2.60
N GLU A 26 -11.78 19.29 1.46
CA GLU A 26 -12.08 18.22 0.50
C GLU A 26 -11.91 16.83 1.14
N ILE A 27 -10.83 16.63 1.92
CA ILE A 27 -10.58 15.36 2.62
C ILE A 27 -11.60 15.12 3.75
N GLU A 28 -11.86 16.12 4.60
CA GLU A 28 -12.85 16.00 5.69
C GLU A 28 -14.24 15.68 5.14
N GLN A 29 -14.64 16.36 4.07
CA GLN A 29 -15.92 16.15 3.41
C GLN A 29 -16.03 14.73 2.85
N ALA A 30 -14.98 14.22 2.21
CA ALA A 30 -14.97 12.84 1.73
C ALA A 30 -15.07 11.80 2.87
N ILE A 31 -14.39 12.03 3.99
CA ILE A 31 -14.50 11.18 5.18
C ILE A 31 -15.92 11.21 5.75
N TYR A 32 -16.54 12.40 5.75
CA TYR A 32 -17.92 12.58 6.20
C TYR A 32 -18.94 11.93 5.26
N GLU A 33 -18.69 11.92 3.95
CA GLU A 33 -19.54 11.24 2.96
C GLU A 33 -19.50 9.71 3.13
N LEU A 34 -18.33 9.16 3.45
CA LEU A 34 -18.18 7.74 3.78
C LEU A 34 -18.81 7.38 5.13
N ASN A 35 -18.73 8.30 6.10
CA ASN A 35 -19.24 8.09 7.44
C ASN A 35 -20.07 9.31 7.90
N PRO A 36 -21.36 9.38 7.52
CA PRO A 36 -22.21 10.54 7.79
C PRO A 36 -22.55 10.72 9.29
N GLN A 37 -22.12 9.77 10.13
CA GLN A 37 -22.23 9.81 11.58
C GLN A 37 -20.92 10.35 12.19
N VAL A 38 -21.02 11.43 12.96
CA VAL A 38 -19.88 12.00 13.72
C VAL A 38 -19.68 11.21 15.02
N ASP A 39 -19.34 9.94 14.88
CA ASP A 39 -19.13 9.01 15.99
C ASP A 39 -17.64 8.95 16.41
N THR A 40 -17.29 7.92 17.17
CA THR A 40 -15.89 7.63 17.52
C THR A 40 -15.06 7.20 16.30
N ALA A 41 -15.63 6.42 15.38
CA ALA A 41 -14.93 5.97 14.18
C ALA A 41 -14.55 7.14 13.26
N TYR A 42 -15.43 8.13 13.06
CA TYR A 42 -15.10 9.35 12.32
C TYR A 42 -13.91 10.10 12.93
N LYS A 43 -13.88 10.27 14.26
CA LYS A 43 -12.78 10.95 14.95
C LYS A 43 -11.48 10.15 14.86
N ASP A 44 -11.56 8.83 14.95
CA ASP A 44 -10.40 7.95 14.88
C ASP A 44 -9.82 7.94 13.46
N ALA A 45 -10.67 7.95 12.42
CA ALA A 45 -10.26 8.13 11.03
C ALA A 45 -9.53 9.46 10.82
N ILE A 46 -10.11 10.59 11.26
CA ILE A 46 -9.46 11.92 11.14
C ILE A 46 -8.08 11.93 11.80
N ARG A 47 -7.97 11.39 13.03
CA ARG A 47 -6.67 11.35 13.73
C ARG A 47 -5.66 10.47 13.00
N SER A 48 -6.11 9.35 12.43
CA SER A 48 -5.25 8.46 11.67
C SER A 48 -4.73 9.11 10.39
N HIS A 49 -5.61 9.77 9.63
CA HIS A 49 -5.23 10.51 8.42
C HIS A 49 -4.26 11.64 8.73
N VAL A 50 -4.52 12.40 9.81
CA VAL A 50 -3.60 13.45 10.28
C VAL A 50 -2.25 12.86 10.68
N PHE A 51 -2.22 11.71 11.35
CA PHE A 51 -0.97 11.04 11.73
C PHE A 51 -0.18 10.59 10.49
N ASN A 52 -0.83 9.95 9.51
CA ASN A 52 -0.21 9.55 8.26
C ASN A 52 0.35 10.75 7.46
N LEU A 53 -0.36 11.87 7.42
CA LEU A 53 0.11 13.09 6.76
C LEU A 53 1.28 13.77 7.49
N LYS A 54 1.40 13.57 8.80
CA LYS A 54 2.49 14.10 9.64
C LYS A 54 3.65 13.13 9.81
N ASP A 55 3.53 11.90 9.32
CA ASP A 55 4.58 10.89 9.46
C ASP A 55 5.83 11.29 8.67
N THR A 56 6.92 11.52 9.39
CA THR A 56 8.22 11.88 8.80
C THR A 56 8.87 10.72 8.06
N SER A 57 8.36 9.50 8.26
CA SER A 57 8.85 8.28 7.59
C SER A 57 8.37 8.19 6.14
N ASN A 58 7.28 8.88 5.78
CA ASN A 58 6.72 8.88 4.42
C ASN A 58 6.35 10.29 3.92
N PRO A 59 7.36 11.16 3.67
CA PRO A 59 7.11 12.50 3.14
C PRO A 59 6.48 12.46 1.74
N ALA A 60 6.70 11.38 0.98
CA ALA A 60 6.16 11.20 -0.37
C ALA A 60 4.63 11.11 -0.38
N LEU A 61 4.00 10.57 0.67
CA LEU A 61 2.54 10.54 0.79
C LEU A 61 1.96 11.95 0.85
N LYS A 62 2.51 12.80 1.73
CA LYS A 62 2.12 14.20 1.86
C LYS A 62 2.32 14.95 0.54
N GLU A 63 3.45 14.75 -0.12
CA GLU A 63 3.75 15.39 -1.39
C GLU A 63 2.77 14.98 -2.50
N LYS A 64 2.44 13.69 -2.62
CA LYS A 64 1.45 13.18 -3.59
C LYS A 64 0.06 13.76 -3.38
N VAL A 65 -0.37 13.92 -2.13
CA VAL A 65 -1.65 14.55 -1.78
C VAL A 65 -1.62 16.04 -2.13
N LEU A 66 -0.53 16.76 -1.83
CA LEU A 66 -0.35 18.17 -2.20
C LEU A 66 -0.31 18.40 -3.72
N GLN A 67 0.33 17.49 -4.46
CA GLN A 67 0.40 17.52 -5.93
C GLN A 67 -0.92 17.07 -6.60
N ARG A 68 -1.96 16.72 -5.82
CA ARG A 68 -3.21 16.13 -6.30
C ARG A 68 -3.02 14.85 -7.14
N SER A 69 -1.91 14.15 -6.93
CA SER A 69 -1.66 12.83 -7.54
C SER A 69 -2.58 11.76 -6.93
N ILE A 70 -3.05 11.97 -5.69
CA ILE A 70 -4.03 11.11 -5.02
C ILE A 70 -5.28 11.96 -4.76
N HIS A 71 -6.44 11.46 -5.18
CA HIS A 71 -7.70 12.18 -4.99
C HIS A 71 -8.10 12.18 -3.50
N PRO A 72 -8.63 13.28 -2.94
CA PRO A 72 -9.09 13.36 -1.56
C PRO A 72 -10.07 12.25 -1.16
N SER A 73 -10.98 11.87 -2.07
CA SER A 73 -11.92 10.78 -1.84
C SER A 73 -11.23 9.42 -1.74
N ILE A 74 -10.24 9.15 -2.59
CA ILE A 74 -9.45 7.92 -2.53
C ILE A 74 -8.61 7.90 -1.25
N PHE A 75 -8.05 9.05 -0.86
CA PHE A 75 -7.31 9.19 0.39
C PHE A 75 -8.22 8.98 1.62
N ALA A 76 -9.47 9.43 1.57
CA ALA A 76 -10.46 9.22 2.62
C ALA A 76 -10.91 7.75 2.71
N GLU A 77 -11.09 7.07 1.58
CA GLU A 77 -11.42 5.64 1.50
C GLU A 77 -10.25 4.72 1.87
N MET A 78 -9.02 5.14 1.56
CA MET A 78 -7.82 4.40 1.92
C MET A 78 -7.68 4.40 3.44
N ASP A 79 -7.96 3.25 4.05
CA ASP A 79 -7.83 3.08 5.49
C ASP A 79 -6.34 3.17 5.91
N ALA A 80 -6.09 3.55 7.15
CA ALA A 80 -4.73 3.71 7.68
C ALA A 80 -3.90 2.43 7.60
N SER A 81 -4.58 1.28 7.65
CA SER A 81 -4.00 -0.05 7.45
C SER A 81 -3.49 -0.27 6.02
N ASP A 82 -4.15 0.34 5.03
CA ASP A 82 -3.81 0.22 3.62
C ASP A 82 -2.71 1.20 3.21
N MET A 83 -2.69 2.42 3.76
CA MET A 83 -1.62 3.41 3.55
C MET A 83 -0.26 2.94 4.09
N ALA A 84 -0.23 2.33 5.29
CA ALA A 84 0.98 1.74 5.86
C ALA A 84 1.42 0.45 5.12
N SER A 85 0.56 -0.13 4.27
CA SER A 85 0.82 -1.38 3.55
C SER A 85 1.26 -1.20 2.11
N LEU A 86 1.22 0.01 1.53
CA LEU A 86 1.66 0.21 0.15
C LEU A 86 3.15 -0.08 -0.05
N ASP A 87 3.99 0.11 0.99
CA ASP A 87 5.37 -0.39 1.00
C ASP A 87 5.48 -1.92 1.23
N ARG A 88 4.55 -2.50 2.00
CA ARG A 88 4.57 -3.94 2.33
C ARG A 88 4.02 -4.84 1.21
N ARG A 89 3.06 -4.37 0.41
CA ARG A 89 2.51 -5.13 -0.74
C ARG A 89 3.51 -5.16 -1.89
N GLN A 90 4.19 -4.03 -2.17
CA GLN A 90 5.19 -3.97 -3.23
C GLN A 90 6.43 -4.83 -2.89
N SER A 91 6.88 -4.87 -1.63
CA SER A 91 7.99 -5.73 -1.20
C SER A 91 7.67 -7.23 -1.17
N ASN A 92 6.40 -7.63 -0.92
CA ASN A 92 6.02 -9.06 -0.92
C ASN A 92 5.83 -9.65 -2.32
N GLU A 93 5.39 -8.86 -3.30
CA GLU A 93 5.15 -9.37 -4.65
C GLU A 93 6.47 -9.61 -5.41
N ILE A 94 7.48 -8.77 -5.18
CA ILE A 94 8.82 -8.94 -5.76
C ILE A 94 9.50 -10.20 -5.18
N LEU A 95 9.41 -10.43 -3.87
CA LEU A 95 10.06 -11.59 -3.23
C LEU A 95 9.33 -12.91 -3.52
N ARG A 96 7.99 -12.90 -3.69
CA ARG A 96 7.25 -14.11 -4.11
C ARG A 96 7.59 -14.56 -5.53
N ARG A 97 7.92 -13.64 -6.44
CA ARG A 97 8.29 -13.98 -7.82
C ARG A 97 9.72 -14.49 -7.94
N SER A 98 10.67 -14.00 -7.15
CA SER A 98 12.07 -14.45 -7.25
C SER A 98 12.30 -15.83 -6.61
N SER A 99 11.62 -16.17 -5.50
CA SER A 99 11.79 -17.50 -4.88
C SER A 99 11.15 -18.65 -5.68
N LEU A 100 10.14 -18.38 -6.51
CA LEU A 100 9.54 -19.39 -7.38
C LEU A 100 10.37 -19.65 -8.66
N MET A 101 11.25 -18.73 -9.05
CA MET A 101 12.05 -18.88 -10.27
C MET A 101 13.36 -19.64 -10.01
N ASP A 102 13.91 -19.56 -8.79
CA ASP A 102 15.19 -20.20 -8.43
C ASP A 102 15.08 -21.71 -8.14
N SER A 103 13.86 -22.26 -8.00
CA SER A 103 13.64 -23.71 -7.80
C SER A 103 13.34 -24.47 -9.09
N LEU A 104 13.17 -23.78 -10.23
CA LEU A 104 12.99 -24.39 -11.54
C LEU A 104 14.31 -24.61 -12.31
N ASP A 105 15.44 -24.14 -11.77
CA ASP A 105 16.76 -24.28 -12.42
C ASP A 105 17.50 -25.57 -11.99
N THR A 106 16.81 -26.52 -11.33
CA THR A 106 17.36 -27.85 -11.02
C THR A 106 16.91 -28.93 -12.03
N GLU A 107 16.62 -28.55 -13.28
CA GLU A 107 16.43 -29.49 -14.40
C GLU A 107 17.74 -29.66 -15.19
N HIS A 108 18.80 -30.08 -14.50
CA HIS A 108 20.00 -30.66 -15.13
C HIS A 108 20.25 -32.08 -14.61
N ALA A 109 19.18 -32.84 -14.33
CA ALA A 109 19.27 -34.29 -14.32
C ALA A 109 19.48 -34.74 -15.76
N ARG A 110 20.75 -34.95 -16.15
CA ARG A 110 21.11 -35.60 -17.42
C ARG A 110 20.27 -36.88 -17.55
N PRO A 111 19.57 -37.12 -18.66
CA PRO A 111 18.96 -38.41 -18.88
C PRO A 111 20.06 -39.47 -18.84
N MET A 112 19.88 -40.50 -18.01
CA MET A 112 20.76 -41.65 -17.98
C MET A 112 20.61 -42.35 -19.33
N GLU A 113 21.58 -42.16 -20.23
CA GLU A 113 21.69 -43.00 -21.43
C GLU A 113 21.85 -44.43 -20.93
N ARG A 114 20.83 -45.25 -21.22
CA ARG A 114 20.96 -46.70 -21.12
C ARG A 114 21.71 -47.08 -22.37
N ASP A 115 23.01 -47.32 -22.24
CA ASP A 115 23.87 -47.79 -23.33
C ASP A 115 23.37 -49.18 -23.77
N LEU A 116 22.32 -49.20 -24.58
CA LEU A 116 22.00 -50.31 -25.46
C LEU A 116 22.70 -50.00 -26.76
N ASP A 117 23.88 -50.56 -26.91
CA ASP A 117 24.43 -51.12 -28.13
C ASP A 117 25.95 -51.22 -27.93
N ASP A 118 26.37 -52.22 -27.15
CA ASP A 118 27.74 -52.73 -27.23
C ASP A 118 27.66 -54.05 -28.02
N PRO A 119 27.81 -54.02 -29.35
CA PRO A 119 27.69 -55.22 -30.18
C PRO A 119 28.88 -56.18 -30.05
N ASP A 120 29.89 -55.85 -29.25
CA ASP A 120 31.11 -56.64 -29.10
C ASP A 120 31.10 -57.57 -27.86
N ALA A 121 29.91 -57.97 -27.39
CA ALA A 121 29.75 -58.91 -26.28
C ALA A 121 30.15 -60.37 -26.61
N TYR A 122 30.56 -60.69 -27.83
CA TYR A 122 31.17 -61.98 -28.17
C TYR A 122 32.13 -61.85 -29.34
N HIS A 123 33.43 -62.00 -29.11
CA HIS A 123 34.29 -62.78 -29.99
C HIS A 123 35.55 -63.31 -29.25
N ASP A 124 35.58 -64.65 -29.17
CA ASP A 124 36.65 -65.65 -28.94
C ASP A 124 37.79 -65.40 -27.92
#